data_AF-A0A6L3A3X3-F1
#
_entry.id   AF-A0A6L3A3X3-F1
#
_cell.length_a   1.000
_cell.length_b   1.000
_cell.length_c   1.000
_cell.angle_alpha   90.00
_cell.angle_beta   90.00
_cell.angle_gamma   90.00
#
_symmetry.space_group_name_H-M   'P 1'
#
loop_
_entity.id
_entity.type
_entity.pdbx_description
1 polymer ?
#
loop_
_entity_poly.entity_id
_entity_poly.type
_entity_poly.pdbx_seq_one_letter_code
_entity_poly.pdbx_strand_id
1 'polypeptide(L)'
;MPYGDPDATDPMTLHGVGVLTEDDSAMAEMAACFVEEYARLGFSEERILQMFRTAGFAGPALARRVLGEEAVARIVKDEMAKWGPGVPGRLRMDQTTAGLGLPVLE
;
A
#
# COMPACT_ATOMS: atom_id res chain seq x y z
N MET A 1 -27.65 -11.47 17.06
CA MET A 1 -26.58 -10.62 17.63
C MET A 1 -26.92 -9.16 17.38
N PRO A 2 -27.01 -8.32 18.43
CA PRO A 2 -27.08 -6.88 18.26
C PRO A 2 -25.77 -6.36 17.64
N TYR A 3 -25.86 -5.31 16.81
CA TYR A 3 -24.73 -4.78 16.03
C TYR A 3 -23.54 -4.24 16.86
N GLY A 4 -23.68 -4.07 18.17
CA GLY A 4 -22.65 -3.48 19.05
C GLY A 4 -22.06 -4.42 20.10
N ASP A 5 -22.33 -5.72 20.02
CA ASP A 5 -21.88 -6.71 21.01
C ASP A 5 -21.14 -7.86 20.30
N PRO A 6 -19.85 -7.64 19.94
CA PRO A 6 -19.07 -8.65 19.23
C PRO A 6 -18.79 -9.85 20.14
N ASP A 7 -19.21 -11.04 19.69
CA ASP A 7 -18.98 -12.30 20.38
C ASP A 7 -17.63 -12.89 19.98
N ALA A 8 -16.73 -13.05 20.96
CA ALA A 8 -15.40 -13.60 20.75
C ALA A 8 -15.40 -15.09 20.32
N THR A 9 -16.54 -15.77 20.41
CA THR A 9 -16.71 -17.15 19.94
C THR A 9 -17.34 -17.27 18.56
N ASP A 10 -17.76 -16.14 17.96
CA ASP A 10 -18.33 -16.13 16.62
C ASP A 10 -17.23 -16.38 15.56
N PRO A 11 -17.26 -17.51 14.83
CA PRO A 11 -16.28 -17.81 13.79
C PRO A 11 -16.30 -16.82 12.61
N MET A 12 -17.34 -16.02 12.47
CA MET A 12 -17.47 -15.00 11.43
C MET A 12 -16.92 -13.62 11.86
N THR A 13 -16.52 -13.46 13.12
CA THR A 13 -15.88 -12.23 13.60
C THR A 13 -14.46 -12.11 13.05
N LEU A 14 -14.10 -10.91 12.56
CA LEU A 14 -12.74 -10.65 12.11
C LEU A 14 -11.79 -10.53 13.31
N HIS A 15 -10.83 -11.45 13.40
CA HIS A 15 -9.76 -11.41 14.39
C HIS A 15 -8.45 -10.98 13.74
N GLY A 16 -7.96 -9.79 14.08
CA GLY A 16 -6.60 -9.35 13.75
C GLY A 16 -5.59 -9.88 14.76
N VAL A 17 -4.48 -10.43 14.30
CA VAL A 17 -3.34 -10.83 15.14
C VAL A 17 -2.11 -10.05 14.68
N GLY A 18 -1.45 -9.36 15.62
CA GLY A 18 -0.17 -8.73 15.36
C GLY A 18 0.94 -9.76 15.37
N VAL A 19 1.72 -9.83 14.28
CA VAL A 19 2.98 -10.57 14.23
C VAL A 19 4.09 -9.59 14.56
N LEU A 20 4.80 -9.83 15.66
CA LEU A 20 5.90 -8.97 16.07
C LEU A 20 7.12 -9.24 15.20
N THR A 21 7.78 -8.17 14.78
CA THR A 21 9.05 -8.21 14.04
C THR A 21 10.17 -7.75 14.97
N GLU A 22 11.40 -8.20 14.71
CA GLU A 22 12.56 -7.85 15.54
C GLU A 22 12.92 -6.36 15.44
N ASP A 23 12.67 -5.77 14.28
CA ASP A 23 12.90 -4.37 13.98
C ASP A 23 11.89 -3.83 12.94
N ASP A 24 12.10 -2.59 12.51
CA ASP A 24 11.24 -1.88 11.55
C ASP A 24 11.50 -2.26 10.08
N SER A 25 12.39 -3.23 9.79
CA SER A 25 12.72 -3.65 8.41
C SER A 25 11.48 -4.12 7.65
N ALA A 26 10.61 -4.89 8.29
CA ALA A 26 9.35 -5.34 7.69
C ALA A 26 8.42 -4.19 7.32
N MET A 27 8.42 -3.09 8.10
CA MET A 27 7.68 -1.89 7.74
C MET A 27 8.30 -1.16 6.56
N ALA A 28 9.63 -1.14 6.45
CA ALA A 28 10.32 -0.55 5.30
C ALA A 28 10.05 -1.34 4.01
N GLU A 29 10.08 -2.68 4.06
CA GLU A 29 9.72 -3.56 2.94
C GLU A 29 8.25 -3.36 2.53
N MET A 30 7.34 -3.29 3.51
CA MET A 30 5.93 -3.01 3.25
C MET A 30 5.71 -1.63 2.62
N ALA A 31 6.43 -0.61 3.10
CA ALA A 31 6.38 0.73 2.52
C ALA A 31 6.85 0.73 1.07
N ALA A 32 7.96 0.05 0.75
CA ALA A 32 8.46 -0.09 -0.60
C ALA A 32 7.44 -0.79 -1.52
N CYS A 33 6.80 -1.87 -1.04
CA CYS A 33 5.74 -2.56 -1.76
C CYS A 33 4.57 -1.63 -2.09
N PHE A 34 4.10 -0.81 -1.13
CA PHE A 34 3.07 0.18 -1.43
C PHE A 34 3.48 1.14 -2.55
N VAL A 35 4.71 1.65 -2.51
CA VAL A 35 5.20 2.57 -3.56
C VAL A 35 5.23 1.87 -4.91
N GLU A 36 5.79 0.67 -4.99
CA GLU A 36 5.86 -0.11 -6.21
C GLU A 36 4.48 -0.30 -6.85
N GLU A 37 3.49 -0.74 -6.07
CA GLU A 37 2.13 -0.99 -6.56
C GLU A 37 1.51 0.28 -7.17
N TYR A 38 1.59 1.41 -6.47
CA TYR A 38 1.00 2.65 -6.98
C TYR A 38 1.83 3.28 -8.11
N ALA A 39 3.15 3.09 -8.12
CA ALA A 39 4.01 3.50 -9.22
C ALA A 39 3.65 2.73 -10.52
N ARG A 40 3.41 1.42 -10.42
CA ARG A 40 2.94 0.56 -11.52
C ARG A 40 1.56 0.98 -12.03
N LEU A 41 0.68 1.47 -11.14
CA LEU A 41 -0.61 2.07 -11.50
C LEU A 41 -0.50 3.50 -12.08
N GLY A 42 0.72 4.04 -12.20
CA GLY A 42 0.99 5.34 -12.83
C GLY A 42 0.80 6.55 -11.92
N PHE A 43 0.81 6.36 -10.60
CA PHE A 43 0.77 7.48 -9.67
C PHE A 43 2.10 8.25 -9.69
N SER A 44 2.03 9.57 -9.48
CA SER A 44 3.24 10.39 -9.31
C SER A 44 3.81 10.26 -7.90
N GLU A 45 5.08 10.63 -7.75
CA GLU A 45 5.78 10.65 -6.46
C GLU A 45 5.03 11.49 -5.42
N GLU A 46 4.54 12.68 -5.80
CA GLU A 46 3.81 13.57 -4.90
C GLU A 46 2.49 12.94 -4.43
N ARG A 47 1.79 12.25 -5.35
CA ARG A 47 0.54 11.57 -5.03
C ARG A 47 0.79 10.42 -4.06
N ILE A 48 1.85 9.65 -4.27
CA ILE A 48 2.24 8.55 -3.37
C ILE A 48 2.63 9.11 -2.00
N LEU A 49 3.45 10.16 -1.92
CA LEU A 49 3.78 10.81 -0.64
C LEU A 49 2.53 11.29 0.11
N GLN A 50 1.56 11.87 -0.60
CA GLN A 50 0.30 12.30 0.00
C GLN A 50 -0.51 11.12 0.58
N MET A 51 -0.42 9.93 -0.01
CA MET A 51 -1.09 8.74 0.52
C MET A 51 -0.53 8.34 1.88
N PHE A 52 0.80 8.36 2.07
CA PHE A 52 1.43 8.09 3.37
C PHE A 52 1.00 9.10 4.46
N ARG A 53 0.57 10.31 4.09
CA ARG A 53 0.07 11.34 5.00
C ARG A 53 -1.43 11.25 5.28
N THR A 54 -2.16 10.48 4.49
CA THR A 54 -3.63 10.46 4.52
C THR A 54 -4.12 9.29 5.38
N ALA A 55 -4.86 9.60 6.46
CA ALA A 55 -5.31 8.60 7.44
C ALA A 55 -6.20 7.48 6.87
N GLY A 56 -6.87 7.72 5.73
CA GLY A 56 -7.66 6.71 5.02
C GLY A 56 -6.82 5.56 4.43
N PHE A 57 -5.50 5.75 4.28
CA PHE A 57 -4.56 4.71 3.86
C PHE A 57 -3.85 4.14 5.08
N ALA A 58 -4.53 3.24 5.80
CA ALA A 58 -4.08 2.76 7.10
C ALA A 58 -2.65 2.16 7.08
N GLY A 59 -2.32 1.33 6.07
CA GLY A 59 -0.98 0.75 5.90
C GLY A 59 0.11 1.82 5.67
N PRO A 60 0.01 2.64 4.61
CA PRO A 60 0.96 3.74 4.38
C PRO A 60 1.06 4.73 5.55
N ALA A 61 -0.06 5.08 6.17
CA ALA A 61 -0.08 5.96 7.33
C ALA A 61 0.63 5.34 8.55
N LEU A 62 0.50 4.03 8.76
CA LEU A 62 1.23 3.30 9.79
C LEU A 62 2.73 3.28 9.49
N ALA A 63 3.12 2.92 8.26
CA ALA A 63 4.52 2.90 7.83
C ALA A 63 5.20 4.26 8.06
N ARG A 64 4.52 5.38 7.75
CA ARG A 64 5.04 6.73 8.02
C ARG A 64 5.20 7.03 9.51
N ARG A 65 4.30 6.52 10.36
CA ARG A 65 4.41 6.72 11.82
C ARG A 65 5.56 5.93 12.43
N VAL A 66 5.81 4.72 11.93
CA VAL A 66 6.89 3.85 12.41
C VAL A 66 8.25 4.34 11.90
N LEU A 67 8.38 4.54 10.59
CA LEU A 67 9.66 4.84 9.93
C LEU A 67 10.03 6.33 9.95
N GLY A 68 9.04 7.20 10.05
CA GLY A 68 9.21 8.65 9.93
C GLY A 68 9.14 9.17 8.49
N GLU A 69 8.98 10.49 8.38
CA GLU A 69 8.73 11.19 7.12
C GLU A 69 9.91 11.08 6.14
N GLU A 70 11.14 11.26 6.62
CA GLU A 70 12.35 11.25 5.79
C GLU A 70 12.64 9.87 5.21
N ALA A 71 12.48 8.82 6.02
CA ALA A 71 12.66 7.44 5.56
C ALA A 71 11.65 7.08 4.47
N VAL A 72 10.38 7.43 4.67
CA VAL A 72 9.33 7.24 3.66
C VAL A 72 9.66 8.02 2.38
N ALA A 73 10.07 9.29 2.49
CA ALA A 73 10.40 10.08 1.31
C ALA A 73 11.55 9.47 0.49
N ARG A 74 12.57 8.93 1.17
CA ARG A 74 13.66 8.20 0.51
C ARG A 74 13.16 6.92 -0.17
N ILE A 75 12.36 6.11 0.51
CA ILE A 75 11.78 4.88 -0.06
C ILE A 75 10.95 5.21 -1.30
N VAL A 76 10.11 6.26 -1.24
CA VAL A 76 9.30 6.68 -2.39
C VAL A 76 10.20 7.03 -3.57
N LYS A 77 11.22 7.85 -3.35
CA LYS A 77 12.16 8.25 -4.40
C LYS A 77 12.88 7.05 -5.02
N ASP A 78 13.37 6.13 -4.18
CA ASP A 78 14.13 4.95 -4.63
C ASP A 78 13.26 4.00 -5.45
N GLU A 79 12.02 3.75 -5.03
CA GLU A 79 11.08 2.88 -5.76
C GLU A 79 10.51 3.56 -7.01
N MET A 80 10.28 4.89 -6.99
CA MET A 80 9.87 5.64 -8.18
C MET A 80 10.94 5.63 -9.27
N ALA A 81 12.22 5.60 -8.90
CA ALA A 81 13.31 5.44 -9.86
C ALA A 81 13.30 4.04 -10.54
N LYS A 82 12.79 3.02 -9.84
CA LYS A 82 12.71 1.64 -10.34
C LYS A 82 11.42 1.35 -11.11
N TRP A 83 10.30 1.94 -10.72
CA TRP A 83 8.96 1.55 -11.18
C TRP A 83 8.10 2.71 -11.71
N GLY A 84 8.62 3.93 -11.67
CA GLY A 84 7.86 5.12 -11.99
C GLY A 84 7.45 5.26 -13.46
N PRO A 85 6.71 6.34 -13.79
CA PRO A 85 6.06 6.54 -15.08
C PRO A 85 6.90 6.45 -16.37
N GLY A 86 8.22 6.47 -16.27
CA GLY A 86 9.16 6.39 -17.39
C GLY A 86 9.82 5.02 -17.59
N VAL A 87 9.47 4.01 -16.80
CA VAL A 87 10.13 2.70 -16.83
C VAL A 87 9.43 1.75 -17.83
N PRO A 88 10.17 1.08 -18.75
CA PRO A 88 9.60 0.09 -19.69
C PRO A 88 9.05 -1.14 -18.96
N GLY A 89 7.94 -1.72 -19.44
CA GLY A 89 7.29 -2.91 -18.83
C GLY A 89 6.01 -2.63 -18.03
N ARG A 90 5.41 -1.44 -18.23
CA ARG A 90 4.20 -0.98 -17.55
C ARG A 90 3.01 -1.91 -17.82
N LEU A 91 2.35 -2.38 -16.76
CA LEU A 91 1.00 -2.95 -16.87
C LEU A 91 0.06 -1.82 -17.28
N ARG A 92 -0.45 -1.87 -18.52
CA ARG A 92 -1.49 -0.96 -18.98
C ARG A 92 -2.82 -1.49 -18.42
N MET A 93 -3.29 -0.93 -17.30
CA MET A 93 -4.68 -1.17 -16.90
C MET A 93 -5.59 -0.39 -17.85
N ASP A 94 -6.20 -1.09 -18.81
CA ASP A 94 -7.29 -0.52 -19.58
C ASP A 94 -8.46 -0.26 -18.62
N GLN A 95 -8.65 0.99 -18.24
CA GLN A 95 -9.85 1.42 -17.54
C GLN A 95 -11.01 1.40 -18.54
N THR A 96 -11.62 0.24 -18.74
CA THR A 96 -12.93 0.18 -19.39
C THR A 96 -13.99 0.60 -18.37
N THR A 97 -14.94 1.42 -18.79
CA THR A 97 -16.02 2.01 -17.96
C THR A 97 -16.99 0.97 -17.35
N ALA A 98 -16.67 -0.32 -17.43
CA ALA A 98 -17.49 -1.45 -16.99
C ALA A 98 -16.64 -2.49 -16.25
N GLY A 99 -16.28 -2.21 -14.99
CA GLY A 99 -15.65 -3.20 -14.10
C GLY A 99 -14.14 -3.36 -14.28
N LEU A 100 -13.46 -3.71 -13.18
CA LEU A 100 -12.02 -3.97 -13.12
C LEU A 100 -11.68 -5.18 -14.01
N GLY A 101 -11.14 -4.94 -15.21
CA GLY A 101 -10.52 -5.96 -16.05
C GLY A 101 -9.13 -6.31 -15.53
N LEU A 102 -8.90 -7.58 -15.18
CA LEU A 102 -7.56 -8.07 -14.83
C LEU A 102 -6.67 -8.11 -16.09
N PRO A 103 -5.38 -7.75 -15.98
CA PRO A 103 -4.48 -7.78 -17.13
C PRO A 103 -4.25 -9.22 -17.60
N VAL A 104 -4.33 -9.44 -18.92
CA VAL A 104 -3.91 -10.66 -19.59
C VAL A 104 -2.54 -10.40 -20.20
N LEU A 105 -1.58 -11.28 -19.97
CA LEU A 105 -0.28 -11.27 -20.66
C LEU A 105 -0.49 -11.85 -22.07
N GLU A 106 0.04 -11.19 -23.10
CA GLU A 106 0.10 -11.75 -24.46
C GLU A 106 1.03 -12.97 -24.54
#